data_AF-A0A959L4V8-F1
#
_entry.id   AF-A0A959L4V8-F1
#
_cell.length_a   1.000
_cell.length_b   1.000
_cell.length_c   1.000
_cell.angle_alpha   90.00
_cell.angle_beta   90.00
_cell.angle_gamma   90.00
#
_symmetry.space_group_name_H-M   'P 1'
#
loop_
_entity.id
_entity.type
_entity.pdbx_description
1 polymer ?
#
loop_
_entity_poly.entity_id
_entity_poly.type
_entity_poly.pdbx_seq_one_letter_code
_entity_poly.pdbx_strand_id
1 'polypeptide(L)'
;MLIRFRNIFISVFVFSILPSGFLLAQSGSDTSFSTGLMLIVALVLISAIYLVSENLLGIEAHQTGKEVSSSGSLTSKLAGVKSPSYVKGNFTKLTKGHNVLLKGEPDHKVVDVKVNSFALQPANFIGMSPIPKVIVNEGDEVLAGQEIFFDKKRPEIKYVSPVSGEVAAINRGEKRSITEVVILADKTQKYKTLPAIDLKTISREDLVNFLLESGGWTMIRQRPYDIIAEHDVVPDNIFISTFDTAPLAPDYSLVIKGQEAAFQAGIDILTKLTSGKVYLGLDANDKSAPSMAFTDAKNAEKHWFKGPHPSGNVGIQIHHI
;
A
#
# COMPACT_ATOMS: atom_id res chain seq x y z
N MET A 1 -17.04 -22.64 6.87
CA MET A 1 -17.88 -23.47 5.97
C MET A 1 -19.38 -23.33 6.27
N LEU A 2 -19.83 -23.42 7.53
CA LEU A 2 -21.27 -23.34 7.90
C LEU A 2 -21.99 -22.00 7.64
N ILE A 3 -21.29 -20.86 7.66
CA ILE A 3 -21.93 -19.55 7.42
C ILE A 3 -22.33 -19.34 5.96
N ARG A 4 -21.61 -19.98 5.00
CA ARG A 4 -21.97 -19.92 3.57
C ARG A 4 -23.25 -20.69 3.25
N PHE A 5 -23.51 -21.80 3.96
CA PHE A 5 -24.74 -22.58 3.78
C PHE A 5 -26.01 -21.83 4.23
N ARG A 6 -25.90 -20.98 5.28
CA ARG A 6 -27.06 -20.26 5.82
C ARG A 6 -27.58 -19.16 4.89
N ASN A 7 -26.70 -18.47 4.16
CA ASN A 7 -27.10 -17.44 3.21
C ASN A 7 -27.65 -18.03 1.89
N ILE A 8 -27.22 -19.25 1.53
CA ILE A 8 -27.70 -19.98 0.35
C ILE A 8 -29.16 -20.42 0.55
N PHE A 9 -29.51 -20.91 1.74
CA PHE A 9 -30.90 -21.28 2.05
C PHE A 9 -31.84 -20.07 2.01
N ILE A 10 -31.40 -18.90 2.49
CA ILE A 10 -32.22 -17.68 2.49
C ILE A 10 -32.45 -17.16 1.05
N SER A 11 -31.45 -17.26 0.16
CA SER A 11 -31.61 -16.83 -1.24
C SER A 11 -32.56 -17.72 -2.04
N VAL A 12 -32.55 -19.03 -1.80
CA VAL A 12 -33.49 -19.97 -2.42
C VAL A 12 -34.91 -19.75 -1.88
N PHE A 13 -35.05 -19.48 -0.58
CA PHE A 13 -36.35 -19.23 0.06
C PHE A 13 -36.99 -17.90 -0.38
N VAL A 14 -36.19 -16.84 -0.58
CA VAL A 14 -36.69 -15.54 -1.04
C VAL A 14 -37.10 -15.58 -2.51
N PHE A 15 -36.43 -16.38 -3.35
CA PHE A 15 -36.83 -16.55 -4.75
C PHE A 15 -38.08 -17.43 -4.92
N SER A 16 -38.38 -18.32 -3.96
CA SER A 16 -39.62 -19.09 -3.94
C SER A 16 -40.86 -18.31 -3.43
N ILE A 17 -40.68 -17.12 -2.86
CA ILE A 17 -41.78 -16.33 -2.25
C ILE A 17 -42.25 -15.16 -3.15
N LEU A 18 -41.56 -14.87 -4.26
CA LEU A 18 -42.03 -13.90 -5.27
C LEU A 18 -42.10 -14.61 -6.63
N PRO A 19 -43.31 -14.96 -7.13
CA PRO A 19 -44.41 -14.02 -7.29
C PRO A 19 -45.78 -14.60 -6.86
N SER A 20 -46.24 -14.32 -5.65
CA SER A 20 -47.66 -14.45 -5.31
C SER A 20 -48.53 -13.35 -5.94
N GLY A 21 -47.92 -12.36 -6.59
CA GLY A 21 -48.61 -11.26 -7.29
C GLY A 21 -48.96 -11.51 -8.76
N PHE A 22 -48.53 -12.62 -9.38
CA PHE A 22 -48.83 -12.91 -10.79
C PHE A 22 -50.04 -13.84 -10.99
N LEU A 23 -50.75 -14.19 -9.90
CA LEU A 23 -51.85 -15.16 -9.93
C LEU A 23 -53.25 -14.56 -9.94
N LEU A 24 -53.40 -13.24 -10.09
CA LEU A 24 -54.73 -12.62 -10.19
C LEU A 24 -54.82 -11.62 -11.35
N ALA A 25 -54.77 -12.15 -12.57
CA ALA A 25 -55.44 -11.53 -13.71
C ALA A 25 -55.96 -12.62 -14.64
N GLN A 26 -57.28 -12.71 -14.69
CA GLN A 26 -58.10 -13.69 -15.38
C GLN A 26 -57.90 -13.63 -16.92
N SER A 27 -57.73 -14.80 -17.53
CA SER A 27 -58.35 -15.28 -18.79
C SER A 27 -57.38 -15.91 -19.80
N GLY A 28 -57.59 -17.19 -20.10
CA GLY A 28 -57.19 -17.81 -21.36
C GLY A 28 -56.11 -18.89 -21.28
N SER A 29 -56.54 -20.15 -21.41
CA SER A 29 -55.78 -21.37 -21.73
C SER A 29 -54.90 -21.98 -20.63
N ASP A 30 -55.12 -23.27 -20.32
CA ASP A 30 -54.29 -24.14 -19.45
C ASP A 30 -52.80 -24.12 -19.85
N THR A 31 -52.52 -23.77 -21.10
CA THR A 31 -51.17 -23.58 -21.63
C THR A 31 -50.39 -22.48 -20.91
N SER A 32 -51.03 -21.37 -20.48
CA SER A 32 -50.36 -20.24 -19.82
C SER A 32 -49.83 -20.55 -18.41
N PHE A 33 -50.55 -21.39 -17.66
CA PHE A 33 -50.09 -21.87 -16.35
C PHE A 33 -48.96 -22.90 -16.51
N SER A 34 -49.09 -23.80 -17.49
CA SER A 34 -48.05 -24.81 -17.76
C SER A 34 -46.74 -24.18 -18.24
N THR A 35 -46.81 -23.13 -19.08
CA THR A 35 -45.61 -22.44 -19.58
C THR A 35 -44.94 -21.62 -18.49
N GLY A 36 -45.71 -21.00 -17.59
CA GLY A 36 -45.17 -20.33 -16.40
C GLY A 36 -44.44 -21.29 -15.46
N LEU A 37 -45.01 -22.48 -15.21
CA LEU A 37 -44.35 -23.51 -14.39
C LEU A 37 -43.07 -24.04 -15.06
N MET A 38 -43.10 -24.25 -16.37
CA MET A 38 -41.92 -24.68 -17.15
C MET A 38 -40.80 -23.63 -17.12
N LEU A 39 -41.12 -22.33 -17.16
CA LEU A 39 -40.15 -21.25 -17.00
C LEU A 39 -39.50 -21.22 -15.62
N ILE A 40 -40.28 -21.44 -14.55
CA ILE A 40 -39.76 -21.51 -13.18
C ILE A 40 -38.84 -22.72 -13.04
N VAL A 41 -39.25 -23.89 -13.52
CA VAL A 41 -38.42 -25.11 -13.49
C VAL A 41 -37.13 -24.93 -14.29
N ALA A 42 -37.21 -24.29 -15.47
CA ALA A 42 -36.04 -23.97 -16.28
C ALA A 42 -35.08 -23.01 -15.55
N LEU A 43 -35.60 -21.96 -14.88
CA LEU A 43 -34.79 -21.04 -14.08
C LEU A 43 -34.13 -21.73 -12.88
N VAL A 44 -34.82 -22.65 -12.21
CA VAL A 44 -34.26 -23.45 -11.11
C VAL A 44 -33.17 -24.39 -11.61
N LEU A 45 -33.37 -25.05 -12.76
CA LEU A 45 -32.36 -25.91 -13.38
C LEU A 45 -31.11 -25.13 -13.80
N ILE A 46 -31.30 -23.98 -14.46
CA ILE A 46 -30.20 -23.08 -14.84
C ILE A 46 -29.45 -22.60 -13.59
N SER A 47 -30.16 -22.26 -12.52
CA SER A 47 -29.57 -21.87 -11.23
C SER A 47 -28.77 -23.01 -10.59
N ALA A 48 -29.29 -24.24 -10.61
CA ALA A 48 -28.60 -25.41 -10.07
C ALA A 48 -27.32 -25.76 -10.85
N ILE A 49 -27.40 -25.76 -12.19
CA ILE A 49 -26.23 -25.97 -13.07
C ILE A 49 -25.17 -24.89 -12.80
N TYR A 50 -25.60 -23.64 -12.69
CA TYR A 50 -24.73 -22.52 -12.36
C TYR A 50 -24.03 -22.70 -11.01
N LEU A 51 -24.76 -23.16 -9.99
CA LEU A 51 -24.22 -23.37 -8.64
C LEU A 51 -23.17 -24.49 -8.59
N VAL A 52 -23.39 -25.55 -9.36
CA VAL A 52 -22.43 -26.65 -9.51
C VAL A 52 -21.18 -26.18 -10.26
N SER A 53 -21.35 -25.38 -11.32
CA SER A 53 -20.24 -24.80 -12.09
C SER A 53 -19.32 -23.93 -11.21
N GLU A 54 -19.89 -23.03 -10.40
CA GLU A 54 -19.13 -22.18 -9.47
C GLU A 54 -18.32 -23.00 -8.45
N ASN A 55 -18.89 -24.11 -7.94
CA ASN A 55 -18.19 -24.99 -7.01
C ASN A 55 -17.02 -25.73 -7.67
N LEU A 56 -17.18 -26.18 -8.92
CA LEU A 56 -16.12 -26.85 -9.68
C LEU A 56 -14.97 -25.89 -10.00
N LEU A 57 -15.28 -24.67 -10.47
CA LEU A 57 -14.27 -23.62 -10.70
C LEU A 57 -13.49 -23.29 -9.42
N GLY A 58 -14.16 -23.26 -8.26
CA GLY A 58 -13.53 -23.09 -6.95
C GLY A 58 -12.48 -24.15 -6.65
N ILE A 59 -12.80 -25.42 -6.90
CA ILE A 59 -11.92 -26.57 -6.61
C ILE A 59 -10.68 -26.55 -7.53
N GLU A 60 -10.86 -26.28 -8.83
CA GLU A 60 -9.73 -26.22 -9.79
C GLU A 60 -8.76 -25.07 -9.51
N ALA A 61 -9.27 -23.92 -9.06
CA ALA A 61 -8.43 -22.79 -8.70
C ALA A 61 -7.57 -23.07 -7.45
N HIS A 62 -8.14 -23.76 -6.45
CA HIS A 62 -7.39 -24.23 -5.28
C HIS A 62 -6.30 -25.24 -5.65
N GLN A 63 -6.51 -26.07 -6.67
CA GLN A 63 -5.50 -27.02 -7.16
C GLN A 63 -4.39 -26.34 -7.99
N THR A 64 -4.71 -25.26 -8.69
CA THR A 64 -3.75 -24.52 -9.55
C THR A 64 -3.08 -23.34 -8.86
N GLY A 65 -3.37 -23.09 -7.57
CA GLY A 65 -2.77 -21.99 -6.80
C GLY A 65 -3.19 -20.59 -7.29
N LYS A 66 -4.31 -20.48 -8.00
CA LYS A 66 -4.91 -19.19 -8.41
C LYS A 66 -6.14 -18.92 -7.54
N GLU A 67 -6.39 -17.68 -7.16
CA GLU A 67 -7.71 -17.34 -6.60
C GLU A 67 -8.79 -17.41 -7.70
N VAL A 68 -9.93 -18.05 -7.40
CA VAL A 68 -11.18 -17.69 -8.09
C VAL A 68 -11.53 -16.29 -7.63
N SER A 69 -11.20 -15.31 -8.45
CA SER A 69 -11.82 -13.99 -8.33
C SER A 69 -13.33 -14.21 -8.49
N SER A 70 -14.09 -13.97 -7.41
CA SER A 70 -15.57 -13.97 -7.46
C SER A 70 -16.15 -13.01 -8.52
N SER A 71 -15.31 -12.24 -9.21
CA SER A 71 -15.65 -11.38 -10.35
C SER A 71 -16.24 -12.11 -11.56
N GLY A 72 -16.08 -13.44 -11.65
CA GLY A 72 -16.76 -14.27 -12.66
C GLY A 72 -18.24 -14.55 -12.36
N SER A 73 -18.66 -14.42 -11.10
CA SER A 73 -20.01 -14.74 -10.68
C SER A 73 -21.00 -13.62 -11.01
N LEU A 74 -22.07 -13.91 -11.76
CA LEU A 74 -23.15 -12.95 -12.02
C LEU A 74 -23.82 -12.47 -10.71
N THR A 75 -23.80 -13.29 -9.66
CA THR A 75 -24.37 -12.97 -8.34
C THR A 75 -23.56 -11.91 -7.58
N SER A 76 -22.23 -11.90 -7.74
CA SER A 76 -21.36 -10.89 -7.13
C SER A 76 -21.39 -9.55 -7.89
N LYS A 77 -21.75 -9.57 -9.18
CA LYS A 77 -21.99 -8.37 -9.99
C LYS A 77 -23.32 -7.70 -9.67
N LEU A 78 -24.35 -8.47 -9.28
CA LEU A 78 -25.67 -7.96 -8.90
C LEU A 78 -25.74 -7.46 -7.45
N ALA A 79 -25.01 -8.10 -6.53
CA ALA A 79 -24.90 -7.64 -5.15
C ALA A 79 -23.92 -6.47 -5.07
N GLY A 80 -24.45 -5.25 -4.92
CA GLY A 80 -23.64 -4.06 -4.67
C GLY A 80 -22.54 -4.32 -3.64
N VAL A 81 -21.32 -3.88 -3.97
CA VAL A 81 -20.13 -4.14 -3.18
C VAL A 81 -20.28 -3.52 -1.80
N LYS A 82 -20.38 -4.34 -0.76
CA LYS A 82 -20.37 -3.86 0.63
C LYS A 82 -18.93 -3.57 1.06
N SER A 83 -18.67 -2.32 1.45
CA SER A 83 -17.46 -1.95 2.17
C SER A 83 -17.46 -2.64 3.55
N PRO A 84 -16.28 -2.98 4.11
CA PRO A 84 -16.18 -3.42 5.50
C PRO A 84 -16.77 -2.38 6.46
N SER A 85 -17.34 -2.82 7.59
CA SER A 85 -18.06 -1.94 8.52
C SER A 85 -17.20 -0.85 9.18
N TYR A 86 -15.89 -1.03 9.19
CA TYR A 86 -14.93 -0.06 9.76
C TYR A 86 -14.50 1.01 8.75
N VAL A 87 -14.81 0.85 7.46
CA VAL A 87 -14.46 1.84 6.43
C VAL A 87 -15.33 3.07 6.59
N LYS A 88 -14.69 4.23 6.69
CA LYS A 88 -15.35 5.55 6.79
C LYS A 88 -14.75 6.49 5.76
N GLY A 89 -15.58 7.09 4.90
CA GLY A 89 -15.16 8.04 3.88
C GLY A 89 -14.98 7.42 2.49
N ASN A 90 -14.02 7.93 1.73
CA ASN A 90 -13.77 7.55 0.35
C ASN A 90 -13.33 6.08 0.26
N PHE A 91 -13.99 5.30 -0.60
CA PHE A 91 -13.73 3.87 -0.75
C PHE A 91 -13.65 3.48 -2.23
N THR A 92 -12.53 2.88 -2.60
CA THR A 92 -12.24 2.40 -3.95
C THR A 92 -12.05 0.89 -3.93
N LYS A 93 -12.88 0.16 -4.69
CA LYS A 93 -12.69 -1.26 -4.94
C LYS A 93 -12.04 -1.50 -6.30
N LEU A 94 -10.90 -2.17 -6.27
CA LEU A 94 -10.18 -2.66 -7.43
C LEU A 94 -10.54 -4.13 -7.65
N THR A 95 -10.97 -4.45 -8.86
CA THR A 95 -11.33 -5.82 -9.27
C THR A 95 -10.29 -6.45 -10.18
N LYS A 96 -9.43 -5.63 -10.79
CA LYS A 96 -8.34 -6.04 -11.67
C LYS A 96 -7.05 -6.13 -10.85
N GLY A 97 -6.26 -7.18 -11.11
CA GLY A 97 -5.03 -7.48 -10.38
C GLY A 97 -4.97 -8.96 -10.00
N HIS A 98 -3.87 -9.38 -9.37
CA HIS A 98 -3.67 -10.77 -8.96
C HIS A 98 -2.73 -10.87 -7.76
N ASN A 99 -3.17 -11.59 -6.72
CA ASN A 99 -2.33 -11.92 -5.57
C ASN A 99 -1.51 -13.17 -5.89
N VAL A 100 -0.18 -13.04 -5.85
CA VAL A 100 0.72 -14.18 -6.05
C VAL A 100 0.79 -14.98 -4.75
N LEU A 101 0.36 -16.25 -4.78
CA LEU A 101 0.42 -17.14 -3.62
C LEU A 101 1.83 -17.69 -3.45
N LEU A 102 2.66 -17.01 -2.67
CA LEU A 102 4.00 -17.48 -2.30
C LEU A 102 3.96 -18.20 -0.94
N LYS A 103 4.72 -19.29 -0.82
CA LYS A 103 5.00 -19.92 0.47
C LYS A 103 6.00 -19.07 1.25
N GLY A 104 5.88 -19.05 2.58
CA GLY A 104 6.80 -18.35 3.47
C GLY A 104 6.27 -17.03 4.03
N GLU A 105 4.95 -16.93 4.25
CA GLU A 105 4.33 -15.79 4.92
C GLU A 105 5.07 -15.47 6.24
N PRO A 106 5.45 -14.20 6.47
CA PRO A 106 6.19 -13.82 7.66
C PRO A 106 5.35 -14.00 8.93
N ASP A 107 6.01 -14.39 10.03
CA ASP A 107 5.36 -14.37 11.35
C ASP A 107 5.11 -12.91 11.78
N HIS A 108 4.00 -12.66 12.49
CA HIS A 108 3.60 -11.33 12.96
C HIS A 108 4.35 -10.96 14.25
N LYS A 109 5.67 -11.12 14.24
CA LYS A 109 6.56 -10.84 15.38
C LYS A 109 7.72 -9.96 14.94
N VAL A 110 7.97 -8.93 15.73
CA VAL A 110 9.16 -8.10 15.59
C VAL A 110 10.25 -8.68 16.48
N VAL A 111 11.43 -8.91 15.89
CA VAL A 111 12.61 -9.43 16.59
C VAL A 111 13.75 -8.44 16.41
N ASP A 112 14.40 -8.08 17.50
CA ASP A 112 15.56 -7.21 17.47
C ASP A 112 16.81 -7.98 17.02
N VAL A 113 17.46 -7.48 15.98
CA VAL A 113 18.69 -8.06 15.43
C VAL A 113 19.82 -7.03 15.53
N LYS A 114 20.99 -7.47 16.00
CA LYS A 114 22.20 -6.64 15.99
C LYS A 114 22.85 -6.72 14.62
N VAL A 115 22.89 -5.57 13.95
CA VAL A 115 23.53 -5.41 12.64
C VAL A 115 24.78 -4.55 12.81
N ASN A 116 25.91 -5.02 12.30
CA ASN A 116 27.21 -4.33 12.47
C ASN A 116 27.65 -3.57 11.22
N SER A 117 27.07 -3.87 10.05
CA SER A 117 27.48 -3.30 8.77
C SER A 117 26.27 -2.77 8.02
N PHE A 118 26.38 -1.54 7.54
CA PHE A 118 25.38 -0.87 6.74
C PHE A 118 26.00 -0.45 5.41
N ALA A 119 25.19 -0.40 4.35
CA ALA A 119 25.66 0.00 3.04
C ALA A 119 24.69 1.00 2.41
N LEU A 120 25.22 2.12 1.93
CA LEU A 120 24.49 3.06 1.08
C LEU A 120 24.80 2.72 -0.37
N GLN A 121 23.76 2.41 -1.14
CA GLN A 121 23.89 2.03 -2.54
C GLN A 121 23.27 3.12 -3.42
N PRO A 122 24.09 3.89 -4.17
CA PRO A 122 23.60 4.90 -5.11
C PRO A 122 22.52 4.38 -6.08
N ALA A 123 22.61 3.11 -6.49
CA ALA A 123 21.64 2.47 -7.38
C ALA A 123 20.21 2.39 -6.81
N ASN A 124 20.05 2.43 -5.49
CA ASN A 124 18.72 2.41 -4.85
C ASN A 124 17.99 3.76 -4.99
N PHE A 125 18.70 4.83 -5.35
CA PHE A 125 18.13 6.17 -5.53
C PHE A 125 17.90 6.43 -7.03
N ILE A 126 16.69 6.13 -7.48
CA ILE A 126 16.30 6.25 -8.90
C ILE A 126 16.49 7.70 -9.37
N GLY A 127 17.14 7.85 -10.53
CA GLY A 127 17.44 9.16 -11.12
C GLY A 127 18.76 9.79 -10.65
N MET A 128 19.49 9.16 -9.73
CA MET A 128 20.83 9.60 -9.35
C MET A 128 21.85 9.34 -10.48
N SER A 129 22.79 10.28 -10.66
CA SER A 129 23.95 10.05 -11.53
C SER A 129 24.78 8.83 -11.06
N PRO A 130 25.24 7.93 -11.96
CA PRO A 130 26.03 6.74 -11.59
C PRO A 130 27.36 7.03 -10.89
N ILE A 131 27.86 8.26 -11.01
CA ILE A 131 29.10 8.74 -10.40
C ILE A 131 28.76 9.92 -9.48
N PRO A 132 28.18 9.65 -8.29
CA PRO A 132 27.97 10.69 -7.29
C PRO A 132 29.32 11.23 -6.80
N LYS A 133 29.29 12.41 -6.19
CA LYS A 133 30.47 12.95 -5.52
C LYS A 133 30.45 12.45 -4.07
N VAL A 134 31.35 11.53 -3.77
CA VAL A 134 31.60 11.05 -2.40
C VAL A 134 32.50 12.05 -1.70
N ILE A 135 32.13 12.42 -0.47
CA ILE A 135 32.87 13.41 0.33
C ILE A 135 33.71 12.78 1.44
N VAL A 136 33.45 11.51 1.75
CA VAL A 136 34.20 10.70 2.73
C VAL A 136 35.21 9.79 2.04
N ASN A 137 36.21 9.35 2.79
CA ASN A 137 37.21 8.36 2.40
C ASN A 137 37.09 7.10 3.28
N GLU A 138 37.73 6.02 2.83
CA GLU A 138 37.87 4.82 3.65
C GLU A 138 38.70 5.13 4.90
N GLY A 139 38.24 4.64 6.06
CA GLY A 139 38.80 4.94 7.38
C GLY A 139 38.25 6.20 8.04
N ASP A 140 37.39 6.98 7.37
CA ASP A 140 36.77 8.16 7.99
C ASP A 140 35.69 7.74 9.01
N GLU A 141 35.68 8.44 10.15
CA GLU A 141 34.62 8.36 11.15
C GLU A 141 33.45 9.27 10.77
N VAL A 142 32.24 8.72 10.80
CA VAL A 142 31.01 9.43 10.42
C VAL A 142 29.95 9.33 11.51
N LEU A 143 29.14 10.38 11.64
CA LEU A 143 27.96 10.40 12.52
C LEU A 143 26.70 9.95 11.76
N ALA A 144 25.71 9.42 12.48
CA ALA A 144 24.38 9.20 11.90
C ALA A 144 23.78 10.55 11.47
N GLY A 145 23.33 10.65 10.21
CA GLY A 145 22.87 11.90 9.59
C GLY A 145 24.00 12.76 9.01
N GLN A 146 25.27 12.33 9.06
CA GLN A 146 26.36 13.00 8.36
C GLN A 146 26.32 12.69 6.86
N GLU A 147 26.58 13.68 6.02
CA GLU A 147 26.63 13.54 4.56
C GLU A 147 27.77 12.58 4.13
N ILE A 148 27.47 11.72 3.17
CA ILE A 148 28.41 10.71 2.61
C ILE A 148 28.68 11.01 1.14
N PHE A 149 27.62 11.26 0.37
CA PHE A 149 27.73 11.65 -1.02
C PHE A 149 26.53 12.48 -1.47
N PHE A 150 26.66 13.13 -2.62
CA PHE A 150 25.59 13.86 -3.29
C PHE A 150 25.66 13.68 -4.81
N ASP A 151 24.54 13.91 -5.48
CA ASP A 151 24.50 13.92 -6.95
C ASP A 151 25.12 15.22 -7.45
N LYS A 152 26.08 15.15 -8.39
CA LYS A 152 26.72 16.34 -8.97
C LYS A 152 25.73 17.26 -9.68
N LYS A 153 24.61 16.72 -10.16
CA LYS A 153 23.54 17.51 -10.80
C LYS A 153 22.67 18.25 -9.80
N ARG A 154 22.59 17.75 -8.56
CA ARG A 154 21.69 18.23 -7.49
C ARG A 154 22.45 18.20 -6.17
N PRO A 155 23.48 19.04 -6.00
CA PRO A 155 24.38 19.00 -4.85
C PRO A 155 23.70 19.33 -3.51
N GLU A 156 22.53 19.95 -3.55
CA GLU A 156 21.72 20.28 -2.38
C GLU A 156 21.07 19.04 -1.76
N ILE A 157 20.80 18.01 -2.57
CA ILE A 157 20.23 16.74 -2.10
C ILE A 157 21.37 15.85 -1.61
N LYS A 158 21.48 15.77 -0.29
CA LYS A 158 22.52 15.04 0.43
C LYS A 158 22.05 13.63 0.81
N TYR A 159 22.95 12.67 0.64
CA TYR A 159 22.74 11.29 1.08
C TYR A 159 23.61 11.06 2.30
N VAL A 160 22.95 10.79 3.42
CA VAL A 160 23.55 10.77 4.75
C VAL A 160 23.75 9.36 5.26
N SER A 161 24.64 9.19 6.23
CA SER A 161 24.86 7.93 6.92
C SER A 161 23.63 7.54 7.75
N PRO A 162 23.15 6.29 7.66
CA PRO A 162 22.08 5.80 8.54
C PRO A 162 22.56 5.55 9.98
N VAL A 163 23.87 5.38 10.19
CA VAL A 163 24.50 5.01 11.47
C VAL A 163 25.79 5.80 11.72
N SER A 164 26.25 5.89 12.96
CA SER A 164 27.62 6.31 13.23
C SER A 164 28.61 5.16 13.17
N GLY A 165 29.86 5.48 12.86
CA GLY A 165 30.99 4.58 12.89
C GLY A 165 31.96 4.84 11.75
N GLU A 166 32.65 3.81 11.28
CA GLU A 166 33.78 3.93 10.35
C GLU A 166 33.37 3.55 8.92
N VAL A 167 33.78 4.36 7.94
CA VAL A 167 33.65 4.03 6.50
C VAL A 167 34.66 2.94 6.15
N ALA A 168 34.20 1.69 6.10
CA ALA A 168 35.07 0.54 5.89
C ALA A 168 35.48 0.34 4.42
N ALA A 169 34.60 0.66 3.47
CA ALA A 169 34.90 0.48 2.05
C ALA A 169 34.05 1.40 1.16
N ILE A 170 34.65 1.87 0.06
CA ILE A 170 33.97 2.58 -1.02
C ILE A 170 34.11 1.73 -2.29
N ASN A 171 33.15 0.83 -2.48
CA ASN A 171 33.18 -0.14 -3.57
C ASN A 171 32.78 0.53 -4.89
N ARG A 172 33.62 0.34 -5.91
CA ARG A 172 33.43 0.91 -7.25
C ARG A 172 33.16 -0.19 -8.27
N GLY A 173 32.14 0.02 -9.10
CA GLY A 173 31.78 -0.84 -10.20
C GLY A 173 32.35 -0.38 -11.54
N GLU A 174 31.73 -0.84 -12.61
CA GLU A 174 32.11 -0.48 -13.98
C GLU A 174 32.13 1.03 -14.20
N LYS A 175 33.06 1.49 -15.05
CA LYS A 175 33.26 2.92 -15.35
C LYS A 175 33.43 3.80 -14.10
N ARG A 176 33.96 3.24 -13.01
CA ARG A 176 34.13 3.91 -11.70
C ARG A 176 32.82 4.41 -11.07
N SER A 177 31.70 3.78 -11.42
CA SER A 177 30.43 3.97 -10.70
C SER A 177 30.59 3.56 -9.24
N ILE A 178 29.91 4.24 -8.32
CA ILE A 178 29.93 3.83 -6.91
C ILE A 178 28.84 2.78 -6.73
N THR A 179 29.24 1.56 -6.37
CA THR A 179 28.30 0.46 -6.11
C THR A 179 27.72 0.62 -4.72
N GLU A 180 28.57 0.79 -3.72
CA GLU A 180 28.16 0.95 -2.33
C GLU A 180 29.23 1.64 -1.48
N VAL A 181 28.78 2.31 -0.43
CA VAL A 181 29.63 2.82 0.66
C VAL A 181 29.27 2.02 1.91
N VAL A 182 30.23 1.24 2.42
CA VAL A 182 30.05 0.35 3.57
C VAL A 182 30.50 1.05 4.84
N ILE A 183 29.66 1.02 5.87
CA ILE A 183 29.88 1.67 7.17
C ILE A 183 29.76 0.60 8.25
N LEU A 184 30.80 0.47 9.08
CA LEU A 184 30.78 -0.36 10.27
C LEU A 184 30.19 0.44 11.41
N ALA A 185 29.07 -0.03 11.96
CA ALA A 185 28.33 0.69 12.97
C ALA A 185 29.02 0.64 14.34
N ASP A 186 29.05 1.79 15.00
CA ASP A 186 29.40 1.91 16.41
C ASP A 186 28.45 1.09 17.29
N LYS A 187 28.98 0.57 18.41
CA LYS A 187 28.16 -0.05 19.46
C LYS A 187 27.13 0.92 20.06
N THR A 188 27.50 2.20 20.12
CA THR A 188 26.64 3.29 20.61
C THR A 188 26.55 4.34 19.52
N GLN A 189 25.35 4.56 19.02
CA GLN A 189 25.09 5.46 17.91
C GLN A 189 25.24 6.93 18.33
N LYS A 190 26.00 7.68 17.54
CA LYS A 190 26.22 9.12 17.68
C LYS A 190 25.55 9.84 16.53
N TYR A 191 24.81 10.90 16.82
CA TYR A 191 24.02 11.60 15.82
C TYR A 191 24.66 12.95 15.49
N LYS A 192 24.62 13.33 14.22
CA LYS A 192 24.86 14.72 13.82
C LYS A 192 23.79 15.57 14.49
N THR A 193 24.22 16.58 15.23
CA THR A 193 23.30 17.55 15.83
C THR A 193 22.68 18.39 14.74
N LEU A 194 21.35 18.40 14.68
CA LEU A 194 20.57 19.29 13.85
C LEU A 194 19.78 20.25 14.73
N PRO A 195 19.54 21.50 14.27
CA PRO A 195 18.72 22.44 15.01
C PRO A 195 17.31 21.87 15.20
N ALA A 196 16.77 21.99 16.42
CA ALA A 196 15.39 21.62 16.68
C ALA A 196 14.46 22.52 15.87
N ILE A 197 13.46 21.92 15.22
CA ILE A 197 12.45 22.64 14.46
C ILE A 197 11.14 22.71 15.24
N ASP A 198 10.50 23.87 15.22
CA ASP A 198 9.12 24.01 15.68
C ASP A 198 8.18 24.01 14.47
N LEU A 199 7.43 22.92 14.31
CA LEU A 199 6.50 22.76 13.21
C LEU A 199 5.46 23.87 13.15
N LYS A 200 5.11 24.53 14.26
CA LYS A 200 4.09 25.58 14.24
C LYS A 200 4.57 26.85 13.53
N THR A 201 5.85 27.17 13.67
CA THR A 201 6.43 28.46 13.26
C THR A 201 7.36 28.37 12.06
N ILE A 202 7.87 27.18 11.74
CA ILE A 202 8.80 26.98 10.62
C ILE A 202 8.17 27.35 9.27
N SER A 203 8.95 28.06 8.45
CA SER A 203 8.62 28.33 7.05
C SER A 203 8.75 27.06 6.20
N ARG A 204 8.16 27.04 5.01
CA ARG A 204 8.33 25.89 4.10
C ARG A 204 9.79 25.77 3.68
N GLU A 205 10.43 26.89 3.37
CA GLU A 205 11.81 26.97 2.91
C GLU A 205 12.78 26.42 3.96
N ASP A 206 12.62 26.81 5.23
CA ASP A 206 13.44 26.30 6.32
C ASP A 206 13.20 24.80 6.57
N LEU A 207 11.95 24.34 6.42
CA LEU A 207 11.61 22.92 6.53
C LEU A 207 12.26 22.10 5.40
N VAL A 208 12.25 22.61 4.16
CA VAL A 208 12.94 21.98 3.03
C VAL A 208 14.45 21.92 3.30
N ASN A 209 15.06 23.02 3.74
CA ASN A 209 16.49 23.06 4.08
C ASN A 209 16.84 22.07 5.19
N PHE A 210 16.00 21.96 6.23
CA PHE A 210 16.16 20.97 7.29
C PHE A 210 16.11 19.53 6.76
N LEU A 211 15.17 19.22 5.86
CA LEU A 211 15.06 17.89 5.24
C LEU A 211 16.23 17.58 4.30
N LEU A 212 16.75 18.57 3.59
CA LEU A 212 17.95 18.43 2.75
C LEU A 212 19.20 18.18 3.61
N GLU A 213 19.36 18.93 4.70
CA GLU A 213 20.52 18.79 5.58
C GLU A 213 20.50 17.48 6.38
N SER A 214 19.32 17.03 6.79
CA SER A 214 19.13 15.76 7.51
C SER A 214 19.16 14.54 6.60
N GLY A 215 19.11 14.72 5.28
CA GLY A 215 18.96 13.64 4.30
C GLY A 215 17.53 13.07 4.20
N GLY A 216 16.57 13.57 4.99
CA GLY A 216 15.18 13.13 4.96
C GLY A 216 14.47 13.40 3.63
N TRP A 217 14.91 14.39 2.85
CA TRP A 217 14.34 14.71 1.53
C TRP A 217 14.42 13.53 0.54
N THR A 218 15.43 12.67 0.69
CA THR A 218 15.67 11.50 -0.18
C THR A 218 14.57 10.42 -0.07
N MET A 219 13.66 10.53 0.92
CA MET A 219 12.51 9.64 1.06
C MET A 219 11.31 10.08 0.22
N ILE A 220 11.34 11.28 -0.37
CA ILE A 220 10.26 11.84 -1.17
C ILE A 220 10.54 11.58 -2.66
N ARG A 221 9.60 10.92 -3.33
CA ARG A 221 9.69 10.58 -4.76
C ARG A 221 8.59 11.27 -5.55
N GLN A 222 8.97 11.92 -6.65
CA GLN A 222 8.01 12.56 -7.55
C GLN A 222 7.39 11.55 -8.51
N ARG A 223 6.14 11.81 -8.90
CA ARG A 223 5.43 11.06 -9.94
C ARG A 223 5.30 11.93 -11.19
N PRO A 224 5.35 11.37 -12.41
CA PRO A 224 5.31 9.94 -12.74
C PRO A 224 6.66 9.22 -12.73
N TYR A 225 7.79 9.94 -12.73
CA TYR A 225 9.12 9.37 -12.99
C TYR A 225 9.69 8.49 -11.87
N ASP A 226 9.14 8.52 -10.66
CA ASP A 226 9.61 7.78 -9.48
C ASP A 226 11.06 8.06 -9.09
N ILE A 227 11.52 9.28 -9.37
CA ILE A 227 12.83 9.79 -8.96
C ILE A 227 12.71 10.63 -7.69
N ILE A 228 13.84 10.89 -7.02
CA ILE A 228 13.87 11.83 -5.90
C ILE A 228 13.31 13.18 -6.35
N ALA A 229 12.38 13.74 -5.57
CA ALA A 229 11.71 14.98 -5.90
C ALA A 229 12.68 16.17 -5.92
N GLU A 230 12.49 17.07 -6.87
CA GLU A 230 13.20 18.36 -6.88
C GLU A 230 12.72 19.24 -5.71
N HIS A 231 13.67 19.84 -4.98
CA HIS A 231 13.40 20.56 -3.73
C HIS A 231 12.71 21.92 -3.92
N ASP A 232 12.84 22.50 -5.11
CA ASP A 232 12.35 23.81 -5.50
C ASP A 232 10.93 23.74 -6.05
N VAL A 233 10.48 22.53 -6.39
CA VAL A 233 9.11 22.27 -6.84
C VAL A 233 8.20 22.07 -5.63
N VAL A 234 7.11 22.84 -5.60
CA VAL A 234 6.03 22.62 -4.64
C VAL A 234 5.14 21.50 -5.17
N PRO A 235 4.99 20.36 -4.46
CA PRO A 235 4.08 19.31 -4.91
C PRO A 235 2.63 19.77 -4.81
N ASP A 236 1.85 19.50 -5.86
CA ASP A 236 0.41 19.77 -5.85
C ASP A 236 -0.30 18.97 -4.77
N ASN A 237 0.07 17.69 -4.61
CA ASN A 237 -0.45 16.79 -3.59
C ASN A 237 0.62 15.77 -3.18
N ILE A 238 0.50 15.22 -1.98
CA ILE A 238 1.39 14.18 -1.46
C ILE A 238 0.57 12.94 -1.16
N PHE A 239 1.06 11.77 -1.56
CA PHE A 239 0.37 10.50 -1.42
C PHE A 239 1.19 9.54 -0.58
N ILE A 240 0.55 8.92 0.41
CA ILE A 240 1.16 8.00 1.37
C ILE A 240 0.34 6.71 1.36
N SER A 241 0.96 5.59 1.00
CA SER A 241 0.33 4.27 1.18
C SER A 241 0.70 3.70 2.54
N THR A 242 -0.30 3.26 3.31
CA THR A 242 -0.09 2.63 4.64
C THR A 242 -0.24 1.12 4.62
N PHE A 243 -0.22 0.52 3.43
CA PHE A 243 -0.26 -0.93 3.27
C PHE A 243 0.47 -1.34 2.00
N ASP A 244 0.87 -2.60 1.93
CA ASP A 244 1.45 -3.21 0.75
C ASP A 244 0.76 -4.55 0.48
N THR A 245 0.45 -4.78 -0.78
CA THR A 245 -0.24 -6.00 -1.26
C THR A 245 0.71 -6.93 -2.01
N ALA A 246 1.99 -6.56 -2.12
CA ALA A 246 3.02 -7.45 -2.62
C ALA A 246 3.08 -8.73 -1.76
N PRO A 247 3.42 -9.87 -2.36
CA PRO A 247 3.56 -11.10 -1.60
C PRO A 247 4.70 -10.97 -0.58
N LEU A 248 4.50 -11.51 0.62
CA LEU A 248 5.45 -11.44 1.74
C LEU A 248 5.73 -10.02 2.26
N ALA A 249 4.91 -9.04 1.89
CA ALA A 249 5.02 -7.70 2.43
C ALA A 249 4.83 -7.71 3.95
N PRO A 250 5.55 -6.84 4.70
CA PRO A 250 5.36 -6.72 6.13
C PRO A 250 4.04 -6.01 6.46
N ASP A 251 3.42 -6.37 7.57
CA ASP A 251 2.26 -5.66 8.10
C ASP A 251 2.69 -4.30 8.66
N TYR A 252 2.38 -3.22 7.94
CA TYR A 252 2.71 -1.86 8.37
C TYR A 252 1.99 -1.45 9.66
N SER A 253 0.85 -2.07 10.00
CA SER A 253 0.18 -1.83 11.29
C SER A 253 1.03 -2.37 12.46
N LEU A 254 1.79 -3.44 12.23
CA LEU A 254 2.75 -3.96 13.20
C LEU A 254 3.99 -3.06 13.29
N VAL A 255 4.51 -2.60 12.14
CA VAL A 255 5.71 -1.75 12.05
C VAL A 255 5.52 -0.42 12.76
N ILE A 256 4.34 0.20 12.65
CA ILE A 256 4.10 1.54 13.19
C ILE A 256 3.81 1.57 14.69
N LYS A 257 3.63 0.41 15.34
CA LYS A 257 3.21 0.31 16.73
C LYS A 257 4.19 1.07 17.66
N GLY A 258 3.66 1.98 18.47
CA GLY A 258 4.47 2.82 19.37
C GLY A 258 5.10 4.05 18.71
N GLN A 259 4.92 4.25 17.41
CA GLN A 259 5.41 5.40 16.63
C GLN A 259 4.27 6.32 16.16
N GLU A 260 3.10 6.25 16.81
CA GLU A 260 1.89 6.98 16.40
C GLU A 260 2.12 8.50 16.38
N ALA A 261 2.81 9.02 17.40
CA ALA A 261 3.13 10.44 17.51
C ALA A 261 4.12 10.89 16.42
N ALA A 262 5.13 10.06 16.13
CA ALA A 262 6.11 10.33 15.06
C ALA A 262 5.44 10.30 13.68
N PHE A 263 4.52 9.36 13.47
CA PHE A 263 3.72 9.28 12.25
C PHE A 263 2.88 10.54 12.04
N GLN A 264 2.14 10.98 13.07
CA GLN A 264 1.34 12.20 12.98
C GLN A 264 2.22 13.43 12.70
N ALA A 265 3.37 13.56 13.37
CA ALA A 265 4.31 14.65 13.10
C ALA A 265 4.82 14.62 11.65
N GLY A 266 5.06 13.42 11.11
CA GLY A 266 5.39 13.21 9.70
C GLY A 266 4.28 13.72 8.76
N ILE A 267 3.02 13.42 9.04
CA ILE A 267 1.90 13.96 8.26
C ILE A 267 1.87 15.49 8.33
N ASP A 268 2.03 16.08 9.52
CA ASP A 268 2.00 17.52 9.71
C ASP A 268 3.15 18.23 8.95
N ILE A 269 4.33 17.61 8.89
CA ILE A 269 5.45 18.04 8.04
C ILE A 269 5.05 18.03 6.57
N LEU A 270 4.49 16.92 6.08
CA LEU A 270 4.11 16.78 4.68
C LEU A 270 3.01 17.78 4.28
N THR A 271 2.04 18.06 5.16
CA THR A 271 1.01 19.08 4.92
C THR A 271 1.61 20.47 4.69
N LYS A 272 2.78 20.79 5.30
CA LYS A 272 3.49 22.07 5.07
C LYS A 272 4.32 22.10 3.80
N LEU A 273 4.67 20.94 3.24
CA LEU A 273 5.47 20.87 2.02
C LEU A 273 4.64 21.09 0.74
N THR A 274 3.35 20.78 0.79
CA THR A 274 2.41 20.87 -0.35
C THR A 274 1.49 22.07 -0.25
N SER A 275 1.07 22.60 -1.40
CA SER A 275 0.01 23.61 -1.50
C SER A 275 -1.40 23.00 -1.56
N GLY A 276 -1.51 21.70 -1.83
CA GLY A 276 -2.77 20.97 -1.88
C GLY A 276 -2.94 20.07 -0.67
N LYS A 277 -3.18 18.77 -0.93
CA LYS A 277 -3.61 17.82 0.11
C LYS A 277 -2.61 16.68 0.28
N VAL A 278 -2.60 16.15 1.50
CA VAL A 278 -1.96 14.86 1.82
C VAL A 278 -3.03 13.79 1.78
N TYR A 279 -2.84 12.79 0.92
CA TYR A 279 -3.73 11.64 0.80
C TYR A 279 -3.11 10.41 1.46
N LEU A 280 -3.90 9.74 2.29
CA LEU A 280 -3.53 8.53 3.01
C LEU A 280 -4.32 7.34 2.49
N GLY A 281 -3.63 6.42 1.81
CA GLY A 281 -4.19 5.15 1.35
C GLY A 281 -4.27 4.15 2.50
N LEU A 282 -5.48 3.67 2.80
CA LEU A 282 -5.78 2.73 3.87
C LEU A 282 -6.25 1.38 3.31
N ASP A 283 -5.85 0.29 3.95
CA ASP A 283 -6.27 -1.05 3.54
C ASP A 283 -7.70 -1.39 3.97
N ALA A 284 -8.47 -1.96 3.05
CA ALA A 284 -9.80 -2.52 3.27
C ALA A 284 -9.93 -3.97 2.76
N ASN A 285 -8.80 -4.65 2.52
CA ASN A 285 -8.78 -6.07 2.17
C ASN A 285 -9.03 -6.99 3.37
N ASP A 286 -8.48 -6.62 4.52
CA ASP A 286 -8.58 -7.42 5.74
C ASP A 286 -9.96 -7.41 6.40
N LYS A 287 -10.11 -8.23 7.45
CA LYS A 287 -11.33 -8.27 8.27
C LYS A 287 -11.33 -7.23 9.38
N SER A 288 -10.15 -6.81 9.82
CA SER A 288 -9.94 -5.80 10.85
C SER A 288 -9.50 -4.49 10.23
N ALA A 289 -9.80 -3.40 10.92
CA ALA A 289 -9.24 -2.11 10.56
C ALA A 289 -7.71 -2.12 10.72
N PRO A 290 -6.98 -1.33 9.92
CA PRO A 290 -5.55 -1.12 10.10
C PRO A 290 -5.27 -0.35 11.39
N SER A 291 -3.99 -0.17 11.73
CA SER A 291 -3.57 0.55 12.95
C SER A 291 -4.29 1.89 13.14
N MET A 292 -4.63 2.20 14.39
CA MET A 292 -5.19 3.50 14.77
C MET A 292 -4.26 4.66 14.40
N ALA A 293 -2.95 4.42 14.34
CA ALA A 293 -1.96 5.37 13.82
C ALA A 293 -2.38 5.94 12.46
N PHE A 294 -2.97 5.10 11.60
CA PHE A 294 -3.40 5.47 10.25
C PHE A 294 -4.84 5.96 10.23
N THR A 295 -5.76 5.28 10.92
CA THR A 295 -7.19 5.64 10.87
C THR A 295 -7.50 6.95 11.58
N ASP A 296 -6.72 7.30 12.62
CA ASP A 296 -6.94 8.48 13.44
C ASP A 296 -6.01 9.64 13.06
N ALA A 297 -5.12 9.43 12.10
CA ALA A 297 -4.23 10.46 11.56
C ALA A 297 -5.02 11.71 11.14
N LYS A 298 -4.54 12.88 11.55
CA LYS A 298 -5.12 14.19 11.24
C LYS A 298 -4.38 14.83 10.08
N ASN A 299 -4.98 15.84 9.46
CA ASN A 299 -4.39 16.63 8.37
C ASN A 299 -4.08 15.83 7.09
N ALA A 300 -4.70 14.66 6.92
CA ALA A 300 -4.65 13.86 5.70
C ALA A 300 -6.05 13.34 5.31
N GLU A 301 -6.32 13.30 4.01
CA GLU A 301 -7.54 12.72 3.44
C GLU A 301 -7.40 11.22 3.28
N LYS A 302 -8.29 10.46 3.91
CA LYS A 302 -8.22 9.00 3.96
C LYS A 302 -8.99 8.39 2.80
N HIS A 303 -8.31 7.57 2.02
CA HIS A 303 -8.90 6.81 0.91
C HIS A 303 -8.68 5.32 1.15
N TRP A 304 -9.78 4.59 1.25
CA TRP A 304 -9.75 3.16 1.51
C TRP A 304 -9.70 2.37 0.21
N PHE A 305 -8.81 1.40 0.14
CA PHE A 305 -8.61 0.58 -1.05
C PHE A 305 -8.86 -0.88 -0.72
N LYS A 306 -9.65 -1.54 -1.56
CA LYS A 306 -9.89 -2.99 -1.50
C LYS A 306 -9.67 -3.61 -2.86
N GLY A 307 -8.84 -4.63 -2.94
CA GLY A 307 -8.61 -5.38 -4.17
C GLY A 307 -7.26 -6.09 -4.14
N PRO A 308 -7.02 -6.98 -5.12
CA PRO A 308 -5.76 -7.68 -5.23
C PRO A 308 -4.59 -6.72 -5.51
N HIS A 309 -3.36 -7.21 -5.42
CA HIS A 309 -2.18 -6.51 -5.90
C HIS A 309 -2.39 -6.08 -7.36
N PRO A 310 -2.11 -4.82 -7.74
CA PRO A 310 -1.32 -3.80 -7.02
C PRO A 310 -2.10 -2.71 -6.26
N SER A 311 -3.14 -3.05 -5.48
CA SER A 311 -3.93 -2.06 -4.74
C SER A 311 -3.14 -1.24 -3.70
N GLY A 312 -2.07 -1.80 -3.14
CA GLY A 312 -1.15 -1.11 -2.22
C GLY A 312 -0.16 -0.13 -2.89
N ASN A 313 -0.07 -0.13 -4.22
CA ASN A 313 0.88 0.74 -4.91
C ASN A 313 0.37 2.18 -4.98
N VAL A 314 1.20 3.13 -4.54
CA VAL A 314 0.90 4.58 -4.58
C VAL A 314 0.45 5.05 -5.97
N GLY A 315 1.07 4.55 -7.05
CA GLY A 315 0.66 4.96 -8.41
C GLY A 315 -0.77 4.58 -8.77
N ILE A 316 -1.26 3.44 -8.28
CA ILE A 316 -2.65 3.01 -8.47
C ILE A 316 -3.57 3.86 -7.60
N GLN A 317 -3.16 4.18 -6.38
CA GLN A 317 -3.93 5.04 -5.51
C GLN A 317 -4.09 6.45 -6.11
N ILE A 318 -3.00 7.05 -6.62
CA ILE A 318 -3.04 8.34 -7.34
C ILE A 318 -4.00 8.31 -8.51
N HIS A 319 -4.06 7.22 -9.28
CA HIS A 319 -4.97 7.13 -10.43
C HIS A 319 -6.46 7.20 -10.05
N HIS A 320 -6.81 6.82 -8.82
CA HIS A 320 -8.18 6.71 -8.34
C HIS A 320 -8.61 7.79 -7.35
N ILE A 321 -7.72 8.71 -7.03
CA ILE A 321 -7.95 9.88 -6.17
C ILE A 321 -8.01 11.10 -7.08
#